data_AF-A0A923VP63-F1
#
_entry.id   AF-A0A923VP63-F1
#
_cell.length_a   1.000
_cell.length_b   1.000
_cell.length_c   1.000
_cell.angle_alpha   90.00
_cell.angle_beta   90.00
_cell.angle_gamma   90.00
#
_symmetry.space_group_name_H-M   'P 1'
#
loop_
_entity.id
_entity.type
_entity.pdbx_description
1 polymer ?
#
loop_
_entity_poly.entity_id
_entity_poly.type
_entity_poly.pdbx_seq_one_letter_code
_entity_poly.pdbx_strand_id
1 'polypeptide(L)' 'MTVRGTLYGLGLGPGDPDLMTVRAHRLLCSATHVAFFRKAGRSGQARRIV' A
#
# COMPACT_ATOMS: atom_id res chain seq x y z
N MET A 1 26.99 -5.54 -7.69
CA MET A 1 26.08 -4.77 -8.55
C MET A 1 24.81 -4.50 -7.74
N THR A 2 24.47 -3.26 -7.42
CA THR A 2 23.27 -2.95 -6.62
C THR A 2 22.04 -3.12 -7.50
N VAL A 3 21.15 -4.06 -7.14
CA VAL A 3 19.88 -4.22 -7.85
C VAL A 3 18.98 -3.04 -7.49
N ARG A 4 18.44 -2.35 -8.50
CA ARG A 4 17.47 -1.26 -8.27
C ARG A 4 16.09 -1.87 -7.99
N GLY A 5 15.42 -1.36 -6.96
CA GLY A 5 14.01 -1.65 -6.72
C GLY A 5 13.09 -0.81 -7.59
N THR A 6 11.79 -1.13 -7.58
CA THR A 6 10.73 -0.37 -8.24
C THR A 6 9.80 0.24 -7.18
N LEU A 7 9.52 1.53 -7.29
CA LEU A 7 8.53 2.22 -6.47
C LEU A 7 7.19 2.27 -7.20
N TYR A 8 6.14 1.69 -6.60
CA TYR A 8 4.77 1.80 -7.10
C TYR A 8 3.93 2.71 -6.20
N GLY A 9 3.24 3.68 -6.81
CA GLY A 9 2.16 4.42 -6.13
C GLY A 9 0.87 3.62 -6.25
N LEU A 10 0.29 3.23 -5.11
CA LEU A 10 -0.93 2.41 -5.07
C LEU A 10 -2.11 3.21 -4.49
N GLY A 11 -3.24 3.20 -5.20
CA GLY A 11 -4.52 3.66 -4.67
C GLY A 11 -5.21 2.54 -3.92
N LEU A 12 -5.66 2.80 -2.68
CA LEU A 12 -6.33 1.82 -1.81
C LEU A 12 -7.87 1.85 -1.92
N GLY A 13 -8.41 2.65 -2.84
CA GLY A 13 -9.85 2.89 -2.92
C GLY A 13 -10.35 3.89 -1.86
N PRO A 14 -11.69 4.06 -1.75
CA PRO A 14 -12.31 5.06 -0.89
C PRO A 14 -12.40 4.66 0.60
N GLY A 15 -11.97 3.45 0.98
CA GLY A 15 -11.96 2.98 2.37
C GLY A 15 -12.37 1.52 2.53
N ASP A 16 -13.24 1.03 1.64
CA ASP A 16 -13.58 -0.40 1.55
C ASP A 16 -12.47 -1.15 0.77
N PRO A 17 -11.83 -2.18 1.35
CA PRO A 17 -10.76 -2.93 0.69
C PRO A 17 -11.20 -3.61 -0.62
N ASP A 18 -12.47 -4.01 -0.72
CA ASP A 18 -13.02 -4.70 -1.90
C ASP A 18 -13.14 -3.77 -3.12
N LEU A 19 -13.08 -2.45 -2.90
CA LEU A 19 -13.07 -1.44 -3.95
C LEU A 19 -11.67 -1.13 -4.48
N MET A 20 -10.63 -1.82 -4.00
CA MET A 20 -9.28 -1.70 -4.55
C MET A 20 -9.19 -2.38 -5.92
N THR A 21 -8.45 -1.79 -6.86
CA THR A 21 -8.17 -2.48 -8.13
C THR A 21 -7.41 -3.79 -7.89
N VAL A 22 -7.74 -4.82 -8.66
CA VAL A 22 -7.04 -6.13 -8.60
C VAL A 22 -5.52 -5.97 -8.80
N ARG A 23 -5.08 -5.01 -9.63
CA ARG A 23 -3.66 -4.74 -9.85
C ARG A 23 -2.99 -4.16 -8.60
N ALA A 24 -3.62 -3.20 -7.93
CA ALA A 24 -3.06 -2.60 -6.71
C ALA A 24 -2.96 -3.64 -5.58
N HIS A 25 -3.99 -4.48 -5.40
CA HIS A 25 -3.96 -5.58 -4.44
C HIS A 25 -2.80 -6.54 -4.70
N ARG A 26 -2.63 -6.99 -5.95
CA ARG A 26 -1.51 -7.89 -6.34
C ARG A 26 -0.14 -7.29 -6.07
N LEU A 27 0.05 -6.01 -6.41
CA LEU A 27 1.32 -5.30 -6.17
C LEU A 27 1.58 -5.09 -4.67
N LEU A 28 0.55 -4.78 -3.89
CA LEU A 28 0.66 -4.61 -2.45
C LEU A 28 1.07 -5.93 -1.76
N CYS A 29 0.43 -7.04 -2.12
CA CYS A 29 0.73 -8.36 -1.55
C CYS A 29 2.12 -8.89 -1.93
N SER A 30 2.69 -8.46 -3.06
CA SER A 30 4.02 -8.89 -3.50
C SER A 30 5.15 -7.92 -3.08
N ALA A 31 4.80 -6.74 -2.55
CA ALA A 31 5.78 -5.75 -2.17
C ALA A 31 6.58 -6.19 -0.94
N THR A 32 7.91 -6.16 -1.05
CA THR A 32 8.80 -6.42 0.10
C THR A 32 8.72 -5.32 1.15
N HIS A 33 8.42 -4.08 0.74
CA HIS A 33 8.35 -2.91 1.62
C HIS A 33 7.08 -2.11 1.31
N VAL A 34 6.35 -1.72 2.36
CA VAL A 34 5.14 -0.90 2.25
C VAL A 34 5.32 0.37 3.06
N ALA A 35 5.28 1.52 2.38
CA ALA A 35 5.31 2.83 3.00
C ALA A 35 3.92 3.48 2.92
N PHE A 36 3.46 4.06 4.02
CA PHE A 36 2.17 4.72 4.10
C PHE A 36 2.19 5.86 5.14
N PHE A 37 1.31 6.84 4.97
CA PHE A 37 1.18 7.94 5.91
C PHE A 37 0.43 7.51 7.19
N ARG A 38 0.95 7.93 8.35
CA ARG A 38 0.22 7.93 9.62
C ARG A 38 0.65 9.10 10.50
N LYS A 39 -0.26 9.58 11.35
CA LYS A 39 0.10 10.47 12.47
C LYS A 39 0.79 9.65 13.58
N ALA A 40 1.70 10.28 14.32
CA ALA A 40 2.34 9.64 15.48
C ALA A 40 1.26 9.12 16.47
N GLY A 41 1.45 7.90 16.98
CA GLY A 41 0.48 7.24 17.85
C GLY A 41 -0.81 6.77 17.18
N ARG A 42 -0.96 6.91 15.85
CA ARG A 42 -2.14 6.42 15.11
C ARG A 42 -1.72 5.31 14.13
N SER A 43 -2.66 4.43 13.81
CA SER A 43 -2.45 3.39 12.79
C SER A 43 -2.28 3.98 11.39
N GLY A 44 -2.91 5.11 11.09
CA GLY A 44 -3.06 5.64 9.73
C GLY A 44 -4.28 5.05 9.03
N GLN A 45 -4.85 5.78 8.07
CA GLN A 45 -6.03 5.32 7.32
C GLN A 45 -5.67 4.18 6.37
N ALA A 46 -4.60 4.35 5.59
CA ALA A 46 -4.11 3.33 4.65
C ALA A 46 -3.94 1.95 5.31
N ARG A 47 -3.35 1.89 6.51
CA ARG A 47 -3.12 0.64 7.26
C ARG A 47 -4.36 0.07 7.98
N ARG A 48 -5.50 0.75 7.92
CA ARG A 48 -6.78 0.19 8.37
C ARG A 48 -7.55 -0.47 7.24
N ILE A 49 -7.26 -0.07 6.01
CA ILE A 49 -7.83 -0.69 4.81
C ILE A 49 -7.14 -2.04 4.54
N VAL A 50 -5.83 -2.16 4.84
CA VAL A 50 -4.99 -3.34 4.57
C VAL A 50 -4.13 -3.77 5.74
#